data_AF-A0A1I6X2E5-F1
#
_entry.id   AF-A0A1I6X2E5-F1
#
_cell.length_a   1.000
_cell.length_b   1.000
_cell.length_c   1.000
_cell.angle_alpha   90.00
_cell.angle_beta   90.00
_cell.angle_gamma   90.00
#
_symmetry.space_group_name_H-M   'P 1'
#
loop_
_entity.id
_entity.type
_entity.pdbx_description
1 polymer ?
#
loop_
_entity_poly.entity_id
_entity_poly.type
_entity_poly.pdbx_seq_one_letter_code
_entity_poly.pdbx_strand_id
1 'polypeptide(L)' 'MNWMGMLINLFAIICGLAAYIGIMNSKFGKEHANLQYVIMLLTIILACLVGGLLRVAVGYFMGVPVHV' A
#
# COMPACT_ATOMS: atom_id res chain seq x y z
N MET A 1 12.42 -3.95 -19.06
CA MET A 1 11.27 -3.54 -18.23
C MET A 1 11.37 -4.26 -16.90
N ASN A 2 11.39 -3.55 -15.76
CA ASN A 2 11.46 -4.19 -14.43
C ASN A 2 10.09 -4.77 -14.06
N TRP A 3 9.74 -5.89 -14.68
CA TRP A 3 8.47 -6.59 -14.50
C TRP A 3 8.16 -6.91 -13.03
N MET A 4 9.17 -7.28 -12.24
CA MET A 4 9.03 -7.51 -10.79
C MET A 4 8.68 -6.23 -10.02
N GLY A 5 9.33 -5.10 -10.33
CA GLY A 5 9.02 -3.82 -9.69
C GLY A 5 7.60 -3.33 -10.02
N MET A 6 7.16 -3.57 -11.25
CA MET A 6 5.79 -3.27 -11.68
C MET A 6 4.75 -4.14 -10.96
N LEU A 7 5.01 -5.43 -10.81
CA LEU A 7 4.14 -6.35 -10.06
C LEU A 7 4.05 -5.98 -8.58
N ILE A 8 5.16 -5.65 -7.93
CA ILE A 8 5.18 -5.23 -6.51
C ILE A 8 4.35 -3.96 -6.33
N ASN A 9 4.51 -2.96 -7.20
CA ASN A 9 3.70 -1.74 -7.15
C ASN A 9 2.22 -2.03 -7.38
N LEU A 10 1.89 -2.89 -8.35
CA LEU A 10 0.50 -3.27 -8.63
C LEU A 10 -0.14 -3.96 -7.42
N PHE A 11 0.56 -4.92 -6.79
CA PHE A 11 0.10 -5.58 -5.58
C PHE A 11 -0.05 -4.61 -4.41
N ALA A 12 0.88 -3.66 -4.24
CA ALA A 12 0.80 -2.65 -3.19
C ALA A 12 -0.44 -1.75 -3.34
N ILE A 13 -0.78 -1.33 -4.56
CA ILE A 13 -1.98 -0.53 -4.85
C ILE A 13 -3.25 -1.32 -4.54
N ILE A 14 -3.33 -2.59 -5.01
CA ILE A 14 -4.50 -3.44 -4.77
C ILE A 14 -4.70 -3.71 -3.28
N CYS A 15 -3.62 -4.02 -2.55
CA CYS A 15 -3.68 -4.19 -1.09
C CYS A 15 -4.10 -2.91 -0.36
N GLY A 16 -3.57 -1.75 -0.76
CA GLY A 16 -3.97 -0.46 -0.18
C GLY A 16 -5.45 -0.14 -0.41
N LEU A 17 -5.96 -0.42 -1.62
CA LEU A 17 -7.37 -0.23 -1.96
C LEU A 17 -8.27 -1.19 -1.17
N ALA A 18 -7.90 -2.46 -1.08
CA ALA A 18 -8.64 -3.47 -0.31
C ALA A 18 -8.70 -3.11 1.18
N ALA A 19 -7.59 -2.64 1.76
CA ALA A 19 -7.55 -2.17 3.14
C ALA A 19 -8.48 -0.96 3.36
N TYR A 20 -8.47 0.03 2.45
CA TYR A 20 -9.35 1.20 2.53
C TYR A 20 -10.83 0.80 2.49
N ILE A 21 -11.21 -0.07 1.53
CA ILE A 21 -12.58 -0.57 1.41
C ILE A 21 -12.99 -1.36 2.67
N GLY A 22 -12.08 -2.14 3.24
CA GLY A 22 -12.30 -2.88 4.49
C GLY A 22 -12.55 -1.97 5.68
N ILE A 23 -11.73 -0.92 5.84
CA ILE A 23 -11.89 0.06 6.93
C ILE A 23 -13.19 0.85 6.77
N MET A 24 -13.53 1.27 5.55
CA MET A 24 -14.78 2.00 5.26
C MET A 24 -16.03 1.14 5.43
N ASN A 25 -15.96 -0.17 5.21
CA ASN A 25 -17.09 -1.07 5.44
C ASN A 25 -17.27 -1.47 6.92
N SER A 26 -16.22 -1.33 7.73
CA SER A 26 -16.25 -1.53 9.17
C SER A 26 -17.16 -0.51 9.87
N LYS A 27 -17.71 -0.89 11.04
CA LYS A 27 -18.54 -0.01 11.87
C LYS A 27 -17.84 1.33 12.16
N PHE A 28 -16.51 1.33 12.30
CA PHE A 28 -15.70 2.51 12.55
C PHE A 28 -15.67 3.49 11.35
N GLY A 29 -15.52 2.98 10.13
CA GLY A 29 -15.51 3.82 8.92
C GLY A 29 -16.87 4.43 8.61
N LYS A 30 -17.97 3.74 8.96
CA LYS A 30 -19.33 4.25 8.80
C LYS A 30 -19.70 5.30 9.85
N GLU A 31 -19.24 5.12 11.10
CA GLU A 31 -19.47 6.07 12.19
C GLU A 31 -18.65 7.35 12.03
N HIS A 32 -17.45 7.24 11.47
CA HIS A 32 -16.55 8.37 11.21
C HIS A 32 -16.44 8.70 9.71
N ALA A 33 -17.56 8.75 9.00
CA ALA A 33 -17.59 9.12 7.58
C ALA A 33 -16.96 10.51 7.32
N ASN A 34 -17.01 11.44 8.29
CA ASN A 34 -16.30 12.72 8.20
C ASN A 34 -14.76 12.59 8.20
N LEU A 35 -14.21 11.50 8.75
CA LEU A 35 -12.78 11.20 8.74
C LEU A 35 -12.35 10.39 7.51
N GLN A 36 -13.25 10.18 6.53
CA GLN A 36 -12.97 9.38 5.33
C GLN A 36 -11.71 9.85 4.58
N TYR A 37 -11.48 11.16 4.46
CA TYR A 37 -10.25 11.70 3.87
C TYR A 37 -8.99 11.36 4.68
N VAL A 38 -9.10 11.37 6.02
CA VAL A 38 -8.00 11.02 6.92
C VAL A 38 -7.69 9.54 6.82
N ILE A 39 -8.72 8.69 6.83
CA ILE A 39 -8.60 7.23 6.66
C ILE A 39 -7.96 6.91 5.31
N MET A 40 -8.40 7.57 4.23
CA MET A 40 -7.82 7.41 2.90
C MET A 40 -6.34 7.79 2.89
N LEU A 41 -5.97 8.95 3.46
CA LEU A 41 -4.58 9.40 3.54
C LEU A 41 -3.72 8.39 4.32
N LEU A 42 -4.19 7.94 5.48
CA LEU A 42 -3.48 7.01 6.36
C LEU A 42 -3.27 5.66 5.68
N THR A 43 -4.28 5.19 4.93
CA THR A 43 -4.19 3.94 4.17
C THR A 43 -3.21 4.05 3.01
N ILE A 44 -3.19 5.18 2.30
CA ILE A 44 -2.21 5.42 1.22
C ILE A 44 -0.79 5.48 1.78
N ILE A 45 -0.57 6.21 2.88
CA ILE A 45 0.74 6.31 3.54
C ILE A 45 1.23 4.91 3.95
N LEU A 46 0.36 4.12 4.59
CA LEU A 46 0.68 2.74 4.96
C LEU A 46 0.97 1.86 3.74
N ALA A 47 0.17 1.96 2.68
CA ALA A 47 0.39 1.20 1.45
C ALA A 47 1.72 1.56 0.78
N CYS A 48 2.09 2.84 0.74
CA CYS A 48 3.38 3.30 0.23
C CYS A 48 4.55 2.83 1.09
N LEU A 49 4.42 2.90 2.43
CA LEU A 49 5.43 2.39 3.36
C LEU A 49 5.65 0.89 3.18
N VAL A 50 4.57 0.11 3.14
CA VAL A 50 4.63 -1.34 2.97
C VAL A 50 5.18 -1.69 1.58
N GLY A 51 4.70 -1.06 0.51
CA GLY A 51 5.20 -1.30 -0.84
C GLY A 51 6.68 -0.93 -1.01
N GLY A 52 7.11 0.19 -0.41
CA GLY A 52 8.51 0.62 -0.38
C GLY A 52 9.39 -0.35 0.41
N LEU A 53 8.96 -0.75 1.60
CA LEU A 53 9.66 -1.74 2.42
C LEU A 53 9.75 -3.10 1.72
N LEU A 54 8.68 -3.55 1.08
CA LEU A 54 8.67 -4.81 0.33
C LEU A 54 9.63 -4.76 -0.84
N ARG A 55 9.69 -3.62 -1.56
CA ARG A 55 10.64 -3.42 -2.66
C ARG A 55 12.09 -3.42 -2.18
N VAL A 56 12.38 -2.77 -1.05
CA VAL A 56 13.72 -2.78 -0.44
C VAL A 56 14.09 -4.18 0.04
N ALA A 57 13.18 -4.87 0.73
CA ALA A 57 13.40 -6.24 1.19
C ALA A 57 13.65 -7.20 0.03
N VAL A 58 12.82 -7.15 -1.02
CA VAL A 58 12.99 -7.97 -2.23
C VAL A 58 14.30 -7.65 -2.94
N GLY A 59 14.65 -6.37 -3.09
CA GLY A 59 15.93 -5.97 -3.69
C GLY A 59 17.14 -6.44 -2.89
N TYR A 60 17.06 -6.39 -1.56
CA TYR A 60 18.12 -6.89 -0.67
C TYR A 60 18.27 -8.42 -0.76
N PHE A 61 17.16 -9.17 -0.82
CA PHE A 61 17.19 -10.63 -0.94
C PHE A 61 17.60 -11.13 -2.33
N MET A 62 17.27 -10.42 -3.41
CA MET A 62 17.59 -10.84 -4.77
C MET A 62 18.91 -10.26 -5.31
N GLY A 63 19.60 -9.40 -4.55
CA GLY A 63 20.84 -8.75 -5.01
C GLY A 63 20.64 -7.81 -6.21
N VAL A 64 19.39 -7.37 -6.45
CA VAL A 64 19.04 -6.50 -7.58
C VAL A 64 19.17 -5.04 -7.14
N PRO A 65 19.91 -4.19 -7.87
CA PRO A 65 20.09 -2.79 -7.50
C PRO A 65 18.72 -2.09 -7.47
N VAL A 66 18.29 -1.73 -6.26
CA VAL A 66 17.10 -0.91 -6.04
C VAL A 66 17.50 0.52 -6.35
N HIS A 67 17.36 0.93 -7.61
CA HIS A 67 17.32 2.35 -7.93
C HIS A 67 16.01 2.90 -7.33
N VAL A 68 16.16 3.60 -6.20
CA VAL A 68 15.14 4.45 -5.59
C VAL A 68 14.96 5.68 -6.45
#